data_AF-A0A845RVJ5-F1
#
_entry.id   AF-A0A845RVJ5-F1
#
_cell.length_a   1.000
_cell.length_b   1.000
_cell.length_c   1.000
_cell.angle_alpha   90.00
_cell.angle_beta   90.00
_cell.angle_gamma   90.00
#
_symmetry.space_group_name_H-M   'P 1'
#
loop_
_entity.id
_entity.type
_entity.pdbx_description
1 polymer ?
#
loop_
_entity_poly.entity_id
_entity_poly.type
_entity_poly.pdbx_seq_one_letter_code
_entity_poly.pdbx_strand_id
1 'polypeptide(L)'
;AIIESCRVRLRPILMTSASTVIGVVPLIFATGPGAASRATVGIVIFMGMLFATLFTLYVIPVMYLIIGKNTGRIDAVEIELEKQLKESSSK
;
A
#
# COMPACT_ATOMS: atom_id res chain seq x y z
N ALA A 1 4.56 7.87 18.02
CA ALA A 1 5.46 7.36 16.95
C ALA A 1 4.78 6.30 16.08
N ILE A 2 4.58 5.06 16.53
CA ILE A 2 4.04 3.95 15.69
C ILE A 2 2.64 4.25 15.11
N ILE A 3 1.73 4.83 15.89
CA ILE A 3 0.37 5.21 15.43
C ILE A 3 0.42 6.33 14.36
N GLU A 4 1.36 7.26 14.49
CA GLU A 4 1.62 8.34 13.52
C GLU A 4 2.10 7.75 12.19
N SER A 5 3.07 6.85 12.24
CA SER A 5 3.62 6.15 11.06
C SER A 5 2.58 5.25 10.38
N CYS A 6 1.74 4.56 11.16
CA CYS A 6 0.59 3.82 10.63
C CYS A 6 -0.37 4.76 9.89
N ARG A 7 -0.68 5.96 10.42
CA ARG A 7 -1.54 6.93 9.74
C ARG A 7 -1.00 7.40 8.39
N VAL A 8 0.32 7.55 8.23
CA VAL A 8 0.93 8.02 6.97
C VAL A 8 0.72 7.03 5.82
N ARG A 9 0.75 5.71 6.09
CA ARG A 9 0.54 4.67 5.05
C ARG A 9 -0.89 4.15 4.98
N LEU A 10 -1.58 4.09 6.12
CA LEU A 10 -2.96 3.60 6.19
C LEU A 10 -3.95 4.56 5.51
N ARG A 11 -3.70 5.88 5.53
CA ARG A 11 -4.54 6.86 4.81
C ARG A 11 -4.59 6.59 3.31
N PRO A 12 -3.45 6.50 2.58
CA PRO A 12 -3.45 6.17 1.16
C PRO A 12 -4.09 4.82 0.84
N ILE A 13 -3.80 3.78 1.62
CA ILE A 13 -4.35 2.43 1.38
C ILE A 13 -5.87 2.44 1.51
N LEU A 14 -6.39 3.02 2.61
CA LEU A 14 -7.83 3.13 2.84
C LEU A 14 -8.51 4.02 1.80
N MET A 15 -7.87 5.13 1.39
CA MET A 15 -8.40 6.04 0.37
C MET A 15 -8.57 5.34 -0.98
N THR A 16 -7.58 4.56 -1.40
CA THR A 16 -7.62 3.84 -2.67
C THR A 16 -8.66 2.73 -2.63
N SER A 17 -8.68 1.93 -1.56
CA SER A 17 -9.69 0.86 -1.41
C SER A 17 -11.11 1.42 -1.34
N ALA A 18 -11.32 2.53 -0.63
CA ALA A 18 -12.63 3.17 -0.52
C ALA A 18 -13.10 3.71 -1.88
N SER A 19 -12.21 4.35 -2.65
CA SER A 19 -12.54 4.86 -3.98
C SER A 19 -12.99 3.74 -4.94
N THR A 20 -12.27 2.62 -4.97
CA THR A 20 -12.63 1.48 -5.82
C THR A 20 -13.92 0.80 -5.36
N VAL A 21 -14.14 0.65 -4.04
CA VAL A 21 -15.41 0.12 -3.52
C VAL A 21 -16.57 1.03 -3.93
N ILE A 22 -16.44 2.35 -3.78
CA ILE A 22 -17.47 3.31 -4.20
C ILE A 22 -17.73 3.24 -5.71
N GLY A 23 -16.71 2.99 -6.54
CA GLY A 23 -16.87 2.84 -7.99
C GLY A 23 -17.52 1.51 -8.42
N VAL A 24 -17.29 0.43 -7.66
CA VAL A 24 -17.77 -0.92 -7.98
C VAL A 24 -19.14 -1.22 -7.37
N VAL A 25 -19.48 -0.60 -6.24
CA VAL A 25 -20.80 -0.72 -5.59
C VAL A 25 -21.96 -0.47 -6.57
N PRO A 26 -22.03 0.64 -7.33
CA PRO A 26 -23.13 0.86 -8.27
C PRO A 26 -23.12 -0.14 -9.44
N LEU A 27 -21.96 -0.69 -9.83
CA LEU A 27 -21.88 -1.74 -10.86
C LEU A 27 -22.52 -3.06 -10.41
N ILE A 28 -22.46 -3.38 -9.12
CA ILE A 28 -23.07 -4.58 -8.53
C ILE A 28 -24.58 -4.39 -8.35
N PHE A 29 -25.03 -3.20 -7.93
CA PHE A 29 -26.46 -2.91 -7.72
C PHE A 29 -27.23 -2.59 -9.02
N ALA A 30 -26.54 -2.27 -10.12
CA ALA A 30 -27.18 -1.93 -11.39
C ALA A 30 -27.79 -3.16 -12.10
N THR A 31 -29.09 -3.36 -11.92
CA THR A 31 -29.91 -4.32 -12.67
C THR A 31 -30.16 -3.85 -14.11
N GLY A 32 -29.91 -4.73 -15.09
CA GLY A 32 -30.10 -4.48 -16.52
C GLY A 32 -29.42 -5.54 -17.39
N PRO A 33 -29.43 -5.41 -18.73
CA PRO A 33 -28.74 -6.32 -19.63
C PRO A 33 -27.24 -6.40 -19.26
N GLY A 34 -26.71 -7.62 -19.11
CA GLY A 34 -25.33 -7.83 -18.69
C GLY A 34 -25.05 -7.62 -17.20
N ALA A 35 -26.08 -7.52 -16.33
CA ALA A 35 -25.90 -7.38 -14.88
C ALA A 35 -25.08 -8.51 -14.26
N ALA A 36 -25.28 -9.75 -14.71
CA ALA A 36 -24.48 -10.89 -14.26
C ALA A 36 -22.98 -10.68 -14.54
N SER A 37 -22.64 -10.21 -15.75
CA SER A 37 -21.24 -9.94 -16.15
C SER A 37 -20.63 -8.79 -15.34
N ARG A 38 -21.38 -7.70 -15.11
CA ARG A 38 -20.93 -6.58 -14.26
C ARG A 38 -20.72 -6.97 -12.80
N ALA A 39 -21.61 -7.78 -12.25
CA ALA A 39 -21.50 -8.29 -10.89
C ALA A 39 -20.28 -9.21 -10.73
N THR A 40 -20.03 -10.11 -11.69
CA THR A 40 -18.82 -10.96 -11.70
C THR A 40 -17.55 -10.13 -11.72
N VAL A 41 -17.45 -9.13 -12.60
CA VAL A 41 -16.29 -8.23 -12.66
C VAL A 41 -16.11 -7.45 -11.35
N GLY A 42 -17.20 -6.97 -10.76
CA GLY A 42 -17.16 -6.24 -9.49
C GLY A 42 -16.63 -7.08 -8.32
N ILE A 43 -17.08 -8.33 -8.21
CA ILE A 43 -16.62 -9.27 -7.17
C ILE A 43 -15.14 -9.62 -7.36
N VAL A 44 -14.69 -9.85 -8.59
CA VAL A 44 -13.29 -10.15 -8.91
C VAL A 44 -12.39 -8.96 -8.53
N ILE A 45 -12.77 -7.73 -8.86
CA ILE A 45 -12.00 -6.53 -8.51
C ILE A 45 -11.94 -6.37 -6.98
N PHE A 46 -13.06 -6.56 -6.29
CA PHE A 46 -13.12 -6.42 -4.83
C PHE A 46 -12.19 -7.42 -4.13
N MET A 47 -12.27 -8.71 -4.48
CA MET A 47 -11.40 -9.74 -3.91
C MET A 47 -9.94 -9.56 -4.34
N GLY A 48 -9.70 -9.25 -5.61
CA GLY A 48 -8.36 -9.00 -6.14
C GLY A 48 -7.68 -7.84 -5.43
N MET A 49 -8.40 -6.75 -5.16
CA MET A 49 -7.83 -5.59 -4.48
C MET A 49 -7.57 -5.84 -3.00
N LEU A 50 -8.44 -6.56 -2.30
CA LEU A 50 -8.25 -6.93 -0.89
C LEU A 50 -7.06 -7.89 -0.73
N PHE A 51 -6.95 -8.87 -1.64
CA PHE A 51 -5.81 -9.77 -1.69
C PHE A 51 -4.53 -9.04 -2.08
N ALA A 52 -4.57 -8.16 -3.10
CA ALA A 52 -3.41 -7.41 -3.57
C ALA A 52 -2.88 -6.43 -2.51
N THR A 53 -3.73 -5.76 -1.75
CA THR A 53 -3.28 -4.86 -0.66
C THR A 53 -2.62 -5.64 0.47
N LEU A 54 -3.20 -6.76 0.91
CA LEU A 54 -2.59 -7.63 1.92
C LEU A 54 -1.26 -8.23 1.43
N PHE A 55 -1.26 -8.74 0.19
CA PHE A 55 -0.08 -9.29 -0.44
C PHE A 55 0.99 -8.21 -0.56
N THR A 56 0.68 -7.01 -1.05
CA THR A 56 1.65 -5.92 -1.18
C THR A 56 2.21 -5.49 0.19
N LEU A 57 1.34 -5.33 1.18
CA LEU A 57 1.73 -4.90 2.53
C LEU A 57 2.61 -5.93 3.25
N TYR A 58 2.53 -7.21 2.89
CA TYR A 58 3.33 -8.28 3.49
C TYR A 58 4.54 -8.68 2.61
N VAL A 59 4.35 -8.79 1.30
CA VAL A 59 5.36 -9.24 0.34
C VAL A 59 6.40 -8.16 0.09
N ILE A 60 6.03 -6.88 0.00
CA ILE A 60 7.02 -5.81 -0.10
C ILE A 60 7.99 -5.84 1.09
N PRO A 61 7.56 -5.81 2.37
CA PRO A 61 8.52 -5.84 3.47
C PRO A 61 9.27 -7.17 3.57
N VAL A 62 8.65 -8.32 3.28
CA VAL A 62 9.36 -9.60 3.28
C VAL A 62 10.43 -9.63 2.18
N MET A 63 10.12 -9.19 0.96
CA MET A 63 11.11 -9.07 -0.11
C MET A 63 12.18 -8.05 0.23
N TYR A 64 11.81 -6.94 0.85
CA TYR A 64 12.75 -5.93 1.31
C TYR A 64 13.71 -6.49 2.37
N LEU A 65 13.22 -7.32 3.30
CA LEU A 65 14.04 -8.01 4.30
C LEU A 65 14.94 -9.09 3.68
N ILE A 66 14.45 -9.81 2.66
CA ILE A 66 15.24 -10.83 1.94
C ILE A 66 16.38 -10.19 1.14
N ILE A 67 16.08 -9.12 0.41
CA ILE A 67 17.09 -8.36 -0.36
C ILE A 67 18.04 -7.63 0.60
N GLY A 68 17.50 -7.00 1.64
CA GLY A 68 18.26 -6.33 2.70
C GLY A 68 19.10 -7.27 3.58
N LYS A 69 18.86 -8.59 3.54
CA LYS A 69 19.78 -9.57 4.13
C LYS A 69 21.05 -9.78 3.30
N ASN A 70 21.03 -9.46 2.01
CA ASN A 70 22.18 -9.62 1.10
C ASN A 70 22.81 -8.28 0.69
N THR A 71 22.24 -7.15 1.09
CA THR A 71 22.79 -5.80 0.87
C THR A 71 22.62 -5.02 2.16
N GLY A 72 23.72 -4.50 2.71
CA GLY A 72 23.84 -3.99 4.08
C GLY A 72 22.70 -3.06 4.55
N ARG A 73 22.48 -3.08 5.87
CA ARG A 73 21.53 -2.27 6.66
C ARG A 73 20.99 -1.05 5.90
N ILE A 74 19.72 -1.09 5.53
CA ILE A 74 18.98 0.02 4.91
C ILE A 74 19.04 1.31 5.77
N ASP A 75 19.16 1.16 7.10
CA ASP A 75 19.29 2.30 8.02
C ASP A 75 20.67 3.00 7.95
N ALA A 76 21.65 2.44 7.23
CA ALA A 76 22.97 3.06 7.11
C ALA A 76 22.92 4.38 6.32
N VAL A 77 22.05 4.48 5.31
CA VAL A 77 21.89 5.70 4.51
C VAL A 77 21.24 6.80 5.33
N GLU A 78 20.23 6.48 6.15
CA GLU A 78 19.54 7.44 7.03
C GLU A 78 20.49 7.98 8.12
N ILE A 79 21.29 7.10 8.73
CA ILE A 79 22.27 7.46 9.77
C ILE A 79 23.42 8.31 9.19
N GLU A 80 23.89 8.00 7.99
CA GLU A 80 24.92 8.79 7.29
C GLU A 80 24.38 10.17 6.89
N LEU A 81 23.11 10.24 6.46
CA LEU A 81 22.46 11.49 6.08
C LEU A 81 22.25 12.41 7.30
N GLU A 82 21.84 11.88 8.46
CA GLU A 82 21.77 12.65 9.71
C GLU A 82 23.14 13.18 10.14
N LYS A 83 24.19 12.37 9.97
CA LYS A 83 25.56 12.76 10.33
C LYS A 83 26.08 13.90 9.43
N GLN A 84 25.82 13.82 8.13
CA GLN A 84 26.16 14.90 7.17
C GLN A 84 25.37 16.18 7.42
N LEU A 85 24.10 16.09 7.80
CA LEU A 85 23.28 17.24 8.14
C LEU A 85 23.82 17.96 9.39
N LYS A 86 24.29 17.20 10.39
CA LYS A 86 24.88 17.75 11.62
C LYS A 86 26.23 18.43 11.36
N GLU A 87 27.07 17.87 10.49
CA GLU A 87 28.36 18.47 10.09
C GLU A 87 28.16 19.71 9.21
N SER A 88 27.17 19.71 8.32
CA SER A 88 26.84 20.86 7.48
C SER A 88 26.21 22.01 8.26
N SER A 89 25.48 21.73 9.35
CA SER A 89 24.88 22.74 10.21
C SER A 89 25.85 23.32 11.25
N SER A 90 27.05 22.75 11.39
CA SER A 90 28.10 23.23 12.31
C SER A 90 29.17 24.09 11.60
N LYS A 91 29.01 24.34 10.30
CA LYS A 91 29.77 25.32 9.51
C LYS A 91 28.92 26.55 9.24
#